data_AF-A0A0K8VQW8-F1
#
_entry.id   AF-A0A0K8VQW8-F1
#
_cell.length_a   1.000
_cell.length_b   1.000
_cell.length_c   1.000
_cell.angle_alpha   90.00
_cell.angle_beta   90.00
_cell.angle_gamma   90.00
#
_symmetry.space_group_name_H-M   'P 1'
#
loop_
_entity.id
_entity.type
_entity.pdbx_description
1 polymer ?
#
loop_
_entity_poly.entity_id
_entity_poly.type
_entity_poly.pdbx_seq_one_letter_code
_entity_poly.pdbx_strand_id
1 'polypeptide(L)'
;MDRHSKGNGSGGDGGTPDKPSILEGILHGLFEGLIDKDETVRTAIKSSLVKILETHPARAVDTLVEYREKNPKLPEQTVIILLKAVERVVNSDTSLPSEANKKLITLAIEELTRSADHQPLIQEHALTILVAIGRNSECKAVIEALMAHTKEGAVAHFMVMQCLGAMATANVAGGLPFIKPI
;
A
#
# COMPACT_ATOMS: atom_id res chain seq x y z
N MET A 1 67.40 -6.37 9.10
CA MET A 1 67.33 -5.57 10.34
C MET A 1 65.96 -4.94 10.42
N ASP A 2 65.09 -5.56 11.23
CA ASP A 2 64.41 -4.95 12.39
C ASP A 2 63.92 -3.49 12.24
N ARG A 3 62.69 -3.07 12.62
CA ARG A 3 61.68 -3.64 13.52
C ARG A 3 60.43 -2.73 13.53
N HIS A 4 59.27 -3.37 13.70
CA HIS A 4 58.09 -2.99 14.53
C HIS A 4 57.33 -1.66 14.37
N SER A 5 56.06 -1.84 13.93
CA SER A 5 54.82 -1.70 14.72
C SER A 5 54.29 -0.32 15.12
N LYS A 6 53.07 -0.03 14.64
CA LYS A 6 51.89 0.18 15.50
C LYS A 6 50.60 0.03 14.68
N GLY A 7 49.70 -0.83 15.16
CA GLY A 7 48.36 -0.98 14.61
C GLY A 7 47.43 0.15 15.01
N ASN A 8 46.29 0.22 14.31
CA ASN A 8 45.05 0.66 14.90
C ASN A 8 43.90 -0.04 14.17
N GLY A 9 43.19 -0.90 14.89
CA GLY A 9 41.90 -1.43 14.46
C GLY A 9 40.79 -0.41 14.71
N SER A 10 39.56 -0.89 14.48
CA SER A 10 38.24 -0.26 14.68
C SER A 10 37.65 0.25 13.36
N GLY A 11 36.48 -0.20 12.91
CA GLY A 11 35.54 -1.15 13.49
C GLY A 11 34.57 -1.60 12.40
N GLY A 12 34.12 -2.84 12.49
CA GLY A 12 33.03 -3.33 11.67
C GLY A 12 31.76 -2.57 12.05
N ASP A 13 31.15 -1.91 11.06
CA ASP A 13 29.75 -1.52 11.13
C ASP A 13 28.93 -2.77 10.78
N GLY A 14 28.91 -3.70 11.74
CA GLY A 14 27.92 -4.77 11.75
C GLY A 14 26.59 -4.13 12.06
N GLY A 15 25.84 -3.77 11.00
CA GLY A 15 24.49 -3.24 11.08
C GLY A 15 23.69 -4.07 12.07
N THR A 16 23.43 -3.49 13.23
CA THR A 16 22.54 -4.06 14.22
C THR A 16 21.16 -4.16 13.58
N PRO A 17 20.45 -5.30 13.67
CA PRO A 17 19.06 -5.34 13.24
C PRO A 17 18.30 -4.31 14.08
N ASP A 18 17.80 -3.27 13.43
CA ASP A 18 17.02 -2.22 14.06
C ASP A 18 15.90 -2.87 14.87
N LYS A 19 15.90 -2.63 16.18
CA LYS A 19 14.79 -3.09 17.02
C LYS A 19 13.51 -2.48 16.46
N PRO A 20 12.44 -3.27 16.26
CA PRO A 20 11.19 -2.72 15.79
C PRO A 20 10.76 -1.63 16.76
N SER A 21 10.42 -0.48 16.20
CA SER A 21 9.85 0.63 16.96
C SER A 21 8.62 0.15 17.72
N ILE A 22 8.29 0.82 18.83
CA ILE A 22 7.09 0.50 19.62
C ILE A 22 5.84 0.50 18.72
N LEU A 23 5.77 1.43 17.76
CA LEU A 23 4.68 1.52 16.79
C LEU A 23 4.59 0.27 15.89
N GLU A 24 5.72 -0.22 15.38
CA GLU A 24 5.76 -1.46 14.58
C GLU A 24 5.32 -2.67 15.40
N GLY A 25 5.75 -2.76 16.66
CA GLY A 25 5.31 -3.82 17.56
C GLY A 25 3.79 -3.80 17.75
N ILE A 26 3.21 -2.61 17.95
CA ILE A 26 1.75 -2.44 18.07
C ILE A 26 1.05 -2.84 16.77
N LEU A 27 1.52 -2.37 15.61
CA LEU A 27 0.92 -2.69 14.31
C LEU A 27 0.95 -4.18 14.01
N HIS A 28 2.06 -4.87 14.25
CA HIS A 28 2.14 -6.32 14.08
C HIS A 28 1.14 -7.06 14.98
N GLY A 29 1.02 -6.67 16.26
CA GLY A 29 0.02 -7.25 17.16
C GLY A 29 -1.41 -7.02 16.67
N LEU A 30 -1.70 -5.84 16.10
CA LEU A 30 -3.00 -5.57 15.48
C LEU A 30 -3.24 -6.44 14.24
N PHE A 31 -2.23 -6.62 13.38
CA PHE A 31 -2.36 -7.46 12.20
C PHE A 31 -2.60 -8.93 12.54
N GLU A 32 -1.90 -9.47 13.54
CA GLU A 32 -2.15 -10.81 14.07
C GLU A 32 -3.54 -10.94 14.67
N GLY A 33 -4.08 -9.90 15.32
CA GLY A 33 -5.44 -9.90 15.82
C GLY A 33 -6.53 -9.90 14.72
N LEU A 34 -6.20 -9.62 13.45
CA LEU A 34 -7.18 -9.63 12.36
C LEU A 34 -7.70 -11.02 11.99
N ILE A 35 -7.00 -12.09 12.41
CA ILE A 35 -7.45 -13.48 12.21
C ILE A 35 -8.33 -13.98 13.36
N ASP A 36 -8.66 -13.12 14.33
CA ASP A 36 -9.56 -13.47 15.43
C ASP A 36 -10.93 -13.89 14.90
N LYS A 37 -11.59 -14.82 15.58
CA LYS A 37 -12.91 -15.34 15.21
C LYS A 37 -14.03 -14.35 15.53
N ASP A 38 -13.84 -13.51 16.55
CA ASP A 38 -14.82 -12.49 16.95
C ASP A 38 -14.79 -11.28 16.01
N GLU A 39 -15.92 -11.01 15.36
CA GLU A 39 -16.10 -9.85 14.48
C GLU A 39 -15.96 -8.51 15.22
N THR A 40 -16.36 -8.48 16.49
CA THR A 40 -16.26 -7.29 17.35
C THR A 40 -14.78 -6.93 17.56
N VAL A 41 -13.94 -7.94 17.81
CA VAL A 41 -12.49 -7.79 17.94
C VAL A 41 -11.90 -7.28 16.63
N ARG A 42 -12.21 -7.92 15.49
CA ARG A 42 -11.72 -7.46 14.17
C ARG A 42 -12.16 -6.04 13.84
N THR A 43 -13.38 -5.64 14.21
CA THR A 43 -13.90 -4.29 13.99
C THR A 43 -13.20 -3.25 14.85
N ALA A 44 -12.93 -3.57 16.11
CA ALA A 44 -12.14 -2.72 17.01
C ALA A 44 -10.72 -2.54 16.49
N ILE A 45 -10.08 -3.63 16.04
CA ILE A 45 -8.74 -3.60 15.44
C ILE A 45 -8.71 -2.73 14.18
N LYS A 46 -9.67 -2.91 13.25
CA LYS A 46 -9.80 -2.06 12.06
C LYS A 46 -9.88 -0.57 12.44
N SER A 47 -10.68 -0.24 13.46
CA SER A 47 -10.84 1.14 13.92
C SER A 47 -9.55 1.70 14.51
N SER A 48 -8.77 0.89 15.22
CA SER A 48 -7.43 1.25 15.70
C SER A 48 -6.44 1.44 14.55
N LEU A 49 -6.46 0.56 13.55
CA LEU A 49 -5.61 0.70 12.35
C LEU A 49 -5.88 2.00 11.60
N VAL A 50 -7.15 2.36 11.40
CA VAL A 50 -7.53 3.65 10.77
C VAL A 50 -6.93 4.82 11.55
N LYS A 51 -7.09 4.86 12.87
CA LYS A 51 -6.53 5.95 13.71
C LYS A 51 -5.01 6.03 13.62
N ILE A 52 -4.32 4.89 13.62
CA ILE A 52 -2.86 4.84 13.51
C ILE A 52 -2.39 5.32 12.14
N LEU A 53 -3.06 4.90 11.06
CA LEU A 53 -2.79 5.38 9.70
C LEU A 53 -3.02 6.89 9.57
N GLU A 54 -4.04 7.45 10.22
CA GLU A 54 -4.30 8.90 10.24
C GLU A 54 -3.25 9.67 11.05
N THR A 55 -2.73 9.09 12.15
CA THR A 55 -1.82 9.78 13.08
C THR A 55 -0.34 9.63 12.68
N HIS A 56 0.04 8.48 12.15
CA HIS A 56 1.42 8.12 11.80
C HIS A 56 1.52 7.54 10.37
N PRO A 57 1.01 8.26 9.35
CA PRO A 57 0.77 7.70 8.02
C PRO A 57 2.01 7.09 7.36
N ALA A 58 3.15 7.78 7.39
CA ALA A 58 4.37 7.30 6.75
C ALA A 58 4.82 5.95 7.34
N ARG A 59 4.98 5.86 8.66
CA ARG A 59 5.46 4.63 9.30
C ARG A 59 4.42 3.52 9.26
N ALA A 60 3.14 3.85 9.46
CA ALA A 60 2.07 2.86 9.46
C ALA A 60 1.86 2.22 8.09
N VAL A 61 1.93 3.00 7.00
CA VAL A 61 1.88 2.48 5.63
C VAL A 61 3.09 1.60 5.34
N ASP A 62 4.29 2.01 5.74
CA ASP A 62 5.50 1.22 5.56
C ASP A 62 5.37 -0.17 6.21
N THR A 63 4.96 -0.21 7.47
CA THR A 63 4.79 -1.48 8.20
C THR A 63 3.65 -2.32 7.61
N LEU A 64 2.55 -1.70 7.16
CA LEU A 64 1.44 -2.42 6.54
C LEU A 64 1.86 -3.09 5.23
N VAL A 65 2.56 -2.36 4.35
CA VAL A 65 3.03 -2.88 3.06
C VAL A 65 4.05 -3.98 3.28
N GLU A 66 5.02 -3.76 4.17
CA GLU A 66 6.02 -4.79 4.52
C GLU A 66 5.36 -6.05 5.10
N TYR A 67 4.36 -5.88 5.98
CA TYR A 67 3.59 -7.01 6.50
C TYR A 67 2.88 -7.78 5.39
N ARG A 68 2.26 -7.07 4.43
CA ARG A 68 1.55 -7.69 3.32
C ARG A 68 2.50 -8.47 2.38
N GLU A 69 3.66 -7.89 2.07
CA GLU A 69 4.70 -8.51 1.25
C GLU A 69 5.25 -9.79 1.89
N LYS A 70 5.52 -9.75 3.20
CA LYS A 70 6.02 -10.91 3.96
C LYS A 70 4.98 -12.02 4.13
N ASN A 71 3.70 -11.69 4.01
CA ASN A 71 2.59 -12.62 4.18
C ASN A 71 1.75 -12.70 2.91
N PRO A 72 2.26 -13.34 1.82
CA PRO A 72 1.54 -13.39 0.54
C PRO A 72 0.21 -14.17 0.63
N LYS A 73 0.10 -15.12 1.58
CA LYS A 73 -1.03 -16.05 1.75
C LYS A 73 -1.93 -15.70 2.94
N LEU A 74 -2.15 -14.40 3.20
CA LEU A 74 -3.10 -13.98 4.24
C LEU A 74 -4.52 -14.47 3.93
N PRO A 75 -5.32 -14.80 4.96
CA PRO A 75 -6.75 -15.06 4.77
C PRO A 75 -7.43 -13.88 4.07
N GLU A 76 -8.35 -14.19 3.15
CA GLU A 76 -9.06 -13.18 2.35
C GLU A 76 -9.72 -12.11 3.24
N GLN A 77 -10.37 -12.55 4.33
CA GLN A 77 -10.97 -11.65 5.31
C GLN A 77 -9.98 -10.65 5.90
N THR A 78 -8.75 -11.08 6.19
CA THR A 78 -7.69 -10.21 6.71
C THR A 78 -7.30 -9.16 5.68
N VAL A 79 -7.11 -9.56 4.42
CA VAL A 79 -6.80 -8.64 3.31
C VAL A 79 -7.92 -7.62 3.13
N ILE A 80 -9.18 -8.06 3.14
CA ILE A 80 -10.36 -7.19 3.03
C ILE A 80 -10.37 -6.14 4.15
N ILE A 81 -10.11 -6.54 5.41
CA ILE A 81 -10.12 -5.60 6.54
C ILE A 81 -8.98 -4.58 6.44
N LEU A 82 -7.79 -5.01 6.01
CA LEU A 82 -6.66 -4.11 5.78
C LEU A 82 -6.99 -3.06 4.71
N LEU A 83 -7.52 -3.52 3.56
CA LEU A 83 -7.90 -2.61 2.48
C LEU A 83 -9.03 -1.67 2.89
N LYS A 84 -10.04 -2.14 3.64
CA LYS A 84 -11.09 -1.27 4.21
C LYS A 84 -10.52 -0.19 5.13
N ALA A 85 -9.49 -0.50 5.91
CA ALA A 85 -8.85 0.50 6.77
C ALA A 85 -8.13 1.55 5.91
N VAL A 86 -7.35 1.12 4.91
CA VAL A 86 -6.66 2.03 3.98
C VAL A 86 -7.65 2.90 3.21
N GLU A 87 -8.69 2.30 2.63
CA GLU A 87 -9.75 2.99 1.88
C GLU A 87 -10.39 4.09 2.72
N ARG A 88 -10.70 3.79 4.00
CA ARG A 88 -11.29 4.77 4.92
C ARG A 88 -10.38 5.97 5.15
N VAL A 89 -9.06 5.77 5.15
CA VAL A 89 -8.07 6.81 5.40
C VAL A 89 -7.87 7.68 4.16
N VAL A 90 -7.71 7.08 2.97
CA VAL A 90 -7.50 7.84 1.72
C VAL A 90 -8.75 8.62 1.28
N ASN A 91 -9.93 8.22 1.76
CA ASN A 91 -11.18 8.94 1.55
C ASN A 91 -11.50 9.95 2.68
N SER A 92 -10.66 10.07 3.71
CA SER A 92 -10.85 11.10 4.73
C SER A 92 -10.24 12.43 4.29
N ASP A 93 -10.49 13.48 5.08
CA ASP A 93 -9.87 14.80 4.86
C ASP A 93 -8.38 14.83 5.26
N THR A 94 -7.84 13.73 5.80
CA THR A 94 -6.44 13.62 6.19
C THR A 94 -5.56 13.45 4.95
N SER A 95 -4.73 14.44 4.67
CA SER A 95 -3.73 14.33 3.60
C SER A 95 -2.61 13.38 4.01
N LEU A 96 -2.43 12.30 3.25
CA LEU A 96 -1.28 11.40 3.40
C LEU A 96 -0.03 11.98 2.72
N PRO A 97 1.18 11.72 3.24
CA PRO A 97 2.43 12.05 2.55
C PRO A 97 2.52 11.37 1.18
N SER A 98 3.11 12.04 0.19
CA SER A 98 3.24 11.51 -1.17
C SER A 98 3.90 10.13 -1.23
N GLU A 99 4.97 9.90 -0.45
CA GLU A 99 5.63 8.59 -0.38
C GLU A 99 4.73 7.48 0.19
N ALA A 100 3.86 7.81 1.15
CA ALA A 100 2.87 6.86 1.66
C ALA A 100 1.82 6.54 0.56
N ASN A 101 1.33 7.56 -0.15
CA ASN A 101 0.42 7.35 -1.27
C ASN A 101 1.03 6.46 -2.36
N LYS A 102 2.29 6.69 -2.75
CA LYS A 102 2.96 5.85 -3.76
C LYS A 102 3.01 4.38 -3.35
N LYS A 103 3.33 4.10 -2.08
CA LYS A 103 3.32 2.72 -1.55
C LYS A 103 1.91 2.11 -1.55
N LEU A 104 0.90 2.90 -1.18
CA LEU A 104 -0.50 2.47 -1.25
C LEU A 104 -1.00 2.25 -2.68
N ILE A 105 -0.52 3.04 -3.66
CA ILE A 105 -0.81 2.84 -5.09
C ILE A 105 -0.26 1.48 -5.54
N THR A 106 1.00 1.19 -5.24
CA THR A 106 1.61 -0.11 -5.56
C THR A 106 0.84 -1.26 -4.93
N LEU A 107 0.59 -1.19 -3.62
CA LEU A 107 -0.21 -2.19 -2.91
C LEU A 107 -1.58 -2.40 -3.54
N ALA A 108 -2.30 -1.32 -3.84
CA ALA A 108 -3.65 -1.39 -4.38
C ALA A 108 -3.64 -2.00 -5.79
N ILE A 109 -2.69 -1.66 -6.66
CA ILE A 109 -2.61 -2.28 -8.00
C ILE A 109 -2.27 -3.78 -7.90
N GLU A 110 -1.38 -4.15 -6.99
CA GLU A 110 -1.07 -5.55 -6.74
C GLU A 110 -2.32 -6.32 -6.29
N GLU A 111 -3.10 -5.80 -5.34
CA GLU A 111 -4.36 -6.44 -4.92
C GLU A 111 -5.43 -6.44 -6.01
N LEU A 112 -5.52 -5.35 -6.78
CA LEU A 112 -6.47 -5.21 -7.89
C LEU A 112 -6.27 -6.29 -8.98
N THR A 113 -5.01 -6.68 -9.20
CA THR A 113 -4.59 -7.59 -10.28
C THR A 113 -4.14 -8.96 -9.79
N ARG A 114 -4.21 -9.22 -8.47
CA ARG A 114 -3.68 -10.45 -7.86
C ARG A 114 -4.36 -11.72 -8.36
N SER A 115 -5.66 -11.66 -8.55
CA SER A 115 -6.49 -12.78 -9.00
C SER A 115 -6.90 -12.57 -10.45
N ALA A 116 -6.68 -13.56 -11.31
CA ALA A 116 -7.20 -13.56 -12.67
C ALA A 116 -8.74 -13.66 -12.71
N ASP A 117 -9.33 -14.30 -11.69
CA ASP A 117 -10.77 -14.35 -11.49
C ASP A 117 -11.28 -13.09 -10.80
N HIS A 118 -12.55 -12.75 -11.04
CA HIS A 118 -13.20 -11.63 -10.40
C HIS A 118 -13.39 -11.85 -8.89
N GLN A 119 -12.82 -10.94 -8.09
CA GLN A 119 -12.82 -10.96 -6.62
C GLN A 119 -13.30 -9.62 -6.07
N PRO A 120 -14.62 -9.33 -6.14
CA PRO A 120 -15.17 -8.00 -5.90
C PRO A 120 -14.82 -7.45 -4.52
N LEU A 121 -14.83 -8.30 -3.49
CA LEU A 121 -14.57 -7.89 -2.10
C LEU A 121 -13.15 -7.35 -1.86
N ILE A 122 -12.19 -7.67 -2.73
CA ILE A 122 -10.82 -7.12 -2.66
C ILE A 122 -10.66 -6.04 -3.73
N GLN A 123 -11.09 -6.35 -4.96
CA GLN A 123 -10.90 -5.50 -6.14
C GLN A 123 -11.65 -4.16 -6.03
N GLU A 124 -12.84 -4.12 -5.42
CA GLU A 124 -13.58 -2.87 -5.21
C GLU A 124 -12.85 -1.93 -4.24
N HIS A 125 -12.31 -2.46 -3.13
CA HIS A 125 -11.55 -1.67 -2.17
C HIS A 125 -10.24 -1.16 -2.79
N ALA A 126 -9.51 -2.01 -3.51
CA ALA A 126 -8.30 -1.62 -4.22
C ALA A 126 -8.56 -0.52 -5.27
N LEU A 127 -9.62 -0.68 -6.08
CA LEU A 127 -10.04 0.32 -7.06
C LEU A 127 -10.39 1.65 -6.38
N THR A 128 -11.16 1.60 -5.29
CA THR A 128 -11.59 2.80 -4.56
C THR A 128 -10.39 3.53 -3.94
N ILE A 129 -9.39 2.82 -3.44
CA ILE A 129 -8.14 3.40 -2.94
C ILE A 129 -7.43 4.17 -4.05
N LEU A 130 -7.24 3.55 -5.23
CA LEU A 130 -6.57 4.18 -6.37
C LEU A 130 -7.31 5.43 -6.85
N VAL A 131 -8.64 5.35 -6.95
CA VAL A 131 -9.48 6.47 -7.37
C VAL A 131 -9.44 7.61 -6.36
N ALA A 132 -9.50 7.32 -5.05
CA ALA A 132 -9.42 8.33 -4.01
C ALA A 132 -8.08 9.07 -4.02
N ILE A 133 -6.96 8.33 -4.05
CA ILE A 133 -5.61 8.90 -4.10
C ILE A 133 -5.43 9.75 -5.37
N GLY A 134 -5.86 9.23 -6.52
CA GLY A 134 -5.70 9.90 -7.81
C GLY A 134 -6.60 11.12 -7.99
N ARG A 135 -7.80 11.12 -7.39
CA ARG A 135 -8.68 12.30 -7.38
C ARG A 135 -8.13 13.42 -6.51
N ASN A 136 -7.53 13.07 -5.36
CA ASN A 136 -7.17 14.06 -4.35
C ASN A 136 -5.81 14.74 -4.60
N SER A 137 -4.76 13.98 -4.96
CA SER A 137 -3.41 14.55 -5.06
C SER A 137 -2.47 13.88 -6.06
N GLU A 138 -2.61 12.57 -6.32
CA GLU A 138 -1.58 11.79 -7.03
C GLU A 138 -2.07 11.22 -8.37
N CYS A 139 -2.90 11.99 -9.11
CA CYS A 139 -3.51 11.54 -10.37
C CYS A 139 -2.49 10.94 -11.35
N LYS A 140 -1.40 11.68 -11.59
CA LYS A 140 -0.32 11.26 -12.48
C LYS A 140 0.30 9.93 -12.06
N ALA A 141 0.63 9.79 -10.77
CA ALA A 141 1.25 8.57 -10.26
C ALA A 141 0.32 7.36 -10.39
N VAL A 142 -0.97 7.52 -10.12
CA VAL A 142 -1.98 6.46 -10.29
C VAL A 142 -2.08 6.04 -11.77
N ILE A 143 -2.21 6.99 -12.68
CA ILE A 143 -2.35 6.69 -14.12
C ILE A 143 -1.08 6.03 -14.66
N GLU A 144 0.11 6.55 -14.33
CA GLU A 144 1.39 5.95 -14.75
C GLU A 144 1.53 4.51 -14.23
N ALA A 145 1.14 4.26 -12.97
CA ALA A 145 1.20 2.93 -12.40
C ALA A 145 0.20 1.95 -13.07
N LEU A 146 -1.01 2.41 -13.41
CA LEU A 146 -1.98 1.62 -14.18
C LEU A 146 -1.49 1.33 -15.61
N MET A 147 -0.94 2.34 -16.29
CA MET A 147 -0.39 2.19 -17.64
C MET A 147 0.82 1.24 -17.68
N ALA A 148 1.65 1.21 -16.63
CA ALA A 148 2.74 0.25 -16.51
C ALA A 148 2.25 -1.22 -16.50
N HIS A 149 0.98 -1.45 -16.14
CA HIS A 149 0.31 -2.75 -16.20
C HIS A 149 -0.41 -3.02 -17.53
N THR A 150 -0.34 -2.08 -18.48
CA THR A 150 -0.79 -2.27 -19.86
C THR A 150 0.44 -2.47 -20.76
N LYS A 151 0.69 -3.71 -21.18
CA LYS A 151 1.78 -4.02 -22.13
C LYS A 151 1.27 -3.97 -23.56
N GLU A 152 2.03 -3.35 -24.44
CA GLU A 152 1.72 -3.34 -25.87
C GLU A 152 1.69 -4.78 -26.41
N GLY A 153 0.64 -5.13 -27.16
CA GLY A 153 0.46 -6.48 -27.72
C GLY A 153 -0.02 -7.55 -26.73
N ALA A 154 -0.31 -7.22 -25.47
CA ALA A 154 -0.89 -8.14 -24.49
C ALA A 154 -2.22 -7.62 -23.93
N VAL A 155 -3.13 -8.54 -23.61
CA VAL A 155 -4.39 -8.19 -22.92
C VAL A 155 -4.06 -7.84 -21.47
N ALA A 156 -4.33 -6.59 -21.09
CA ALA A 156 -4.18 -6.15 -19.71
C ALA A 156 -5.24 -6.81 -18.80
N HIS A 157 -4.94 -6.90 -17.50
CA HIS A 157 -5.90 -7.36 -16.51
C HIS A 157 -7.16 -6.47 -16.55
N PHE A 158 -8.36 -7.07 -16.60
CA PHE A 158 -9.60 -6.32 -16.85
C PHE A 158 -9.86 -5.20 -15.82
N MET A 159 -9.51 -5.43 -14.55
CA MET A 159 -9.63 -4.41 -13.50
C MET A 159 -8.75 -3.16 -13.75
N VAL A 160 -7.62 -3.28 -14.45
CA VAL A 160 -6.78 -2.12 -14.79
C VAL A 160 -7.54 -1.17 -15.71
N MET A 161 -8.23 -1.72 -16.72
CA MET A 161 -9.07 -0.94 -17.63
C MET A 161 -10.26 -0.33 -16.91
N GLN A 162 -10.90 -1.08 -16.01
CA GLN A 162 -11.99 -0.55 -15.19
C GLN A 162 -11.52 0.61 -14.30
N CYS A 163 -10.36 0.48 -13.67
CA CYS A 163 -9.79 1.53 -12.81
C CYS A 163 -9.39 2.76 -13.62
N LEU A 164 -8.79 2.61 -14.81
CA LEU A 164 -8.50 3.73 -15.72
C LEU A 164 -9.78 4.51 -16.10
N GLY A 165 -10.87 3.80 -16.41
CA GLY A 165 -12.16 4.44 -16.70
C GLY A 165 -12.75 5.18 -15.49
N ALA A 166 -12.66 4.57 -14.31
CA ALA A 166 -13.10 5.20 -13.06
C ALA A 166 -12.26 6.46 -12.74
N MET A 167 -10.94 6.38 -12.92
CA MET A 167 -10.01 7.52 -12.78
C MET A 167 -10.33 8.66 -13.74
N ALA A 168 -10.56 8.35 -15.02
CA ALA A 168 -10.93 9.35 -16.03
C ALA A 168 -12.25 10.05 -15.69
N THR A 169 -13.19 9.34 -15.06
CA THR A 169 -14.47 9.91 -14.61
C THR A 169 -14.30 10.75 -13.34
N ALA A 170 -13.49 10.29 -12.39
CA ALA A 170 -13.26 10.95 -11.11
C ALA A 170 -12.37 12.20 -11.22
N ASN A 171 -11.45 12.25 -12.19
CA ASN A 171 -10.55 13.37 -12.42
C ASN A 171 -10.27 13.57 -13.92
N VAL A 172 -11.27 14.13 -14.63
CA VAL A 172 -11.19 14.38 -16.08
C VAL A 172 -9.98 15.24 -16.44
N ALA A 173 -9.75 16.33 -15.70
CA ALA A 173 -8.66 17.26 -15.98
C ALA A 173 -7.28 16.61 -15.80
N GLY A 174 -7.11 15.78 -14.76
CA GLY A 174 -5.87 15.04 -14.53
C GLY A 174 -5.64 13.88 -15.48
N GLY A 175 -6.71 13.27 -16.01
CA GLY A 175 -6.64 12.18 -16.99
C GLY A 175 -6.37 12.64 -18.42
N LEU A 176 -6.84 13.82 -18.81
CA LEU A 176 -6.74 14.34 -20.17
C LEU A 176 -5.32 14.32 -20.78
N PRO A 177 -4.23 14.69 -20.04
CA PRO A 177 -2.86 14.66 -20.58
C PRO A 177 -2.37 13.28 -21.03
N PHE A 178 -3.01 12.19 -20.60
CA PHE A 178 -2.62 10.81 -20.93
C PHE A 178 -3.37 10.25 -22.14
N ILE A 179 -4.38 10.97 -22.63
CA ILE A 179 -5.13 10.58 -23.82
C ILE A 179 -4.42 11.17 -25.04
N LYS A 180 -3.91 10.29 -25.93
CA LYS A 180 -3.31 10.75 -27.18
C LYS A 180 -4.37 11.42 -28.06
N PRO A 181 -4.07 12.58 -28.68
CA PRO A 181 -4.93 13.15 -29.70
C PRO A 181 -5.15 12.14 -30.84
N ILE A 182 -6.37 12.14 -31.38
CA ILE A 182 -6.80 11.29 -32.49
C ILE A 182 -6.45 11.97 -33.81
#